data_AF-A0A4P5WZR7-F1
#
_entry.id   AF-A0A4P5WZR7-F1
#
_cell.length_a   1.000
_cell.length_b   1.000
_cell.length_c   1.000
_cell.angle_alpha   90.00
_cell.angle_beta   90.00
_cell.angle_gamma   90.00
#
_symmetry.space_group_name_H-M   'P 1'
#
loop_
_entity.id
_entity.type
_entity.pdbx_description
1 polymer ?
#
loop_
_entity_poly.entity_id
_entity_poly.type
_entity_poly.pdbx_seq_one_letter_code
_entity_poly.pdbx_strand_id
1 'polypeptide(L)' 'MLVKLLAWIALGLSLVFVGLGLTGVFAWDSLGPEMAKRLFFWGAIPALGLSLLLALVLLVVSAFQAKG' A
#
# COMPACT_ATOMS: atom_id res chain seq x y z
N MET A 1 -13.80 16.87 2.73
CA MET A 1 -13.84 15.53 3.40
C MET A 1 -13.22 14.42 2.55
N LEU A 2 -13.44 14.41 1.23
CA LEU A 2 -12.90 13.39 0.31
C LEU A 2 -11.38 13.19 0.38
N VAL A 3 -10.60 14.29 0.37
CA VAL A 3 -9.12 14.23 0.43
C VAL A 3 -8.62 13.56 1.72
N LYS A 4 -9.24 13.88 2.86
CA LYS A 4 -8.93 13.26 4.15
C LYS A 4 -9.22 11.75 4.12
N LEU A 5 -10.35 11.35 3.52
CA LEU A 5 -10.70 9.94 3.38
C LEU A 5 -9.71 9.19 2.48
N LEU A 6 -9.33 9.76 1.34
CA LEU A 6 -8.30 9.18 0.47
C LEU A 6 -6.97 9.02 1.21
N ALA A 7 -6.60 9.97 2.07
CA ALA A 7 -5.35 9.91 2.84
C ALA A 7 -5.37 8.73 3.82
N TRP A 8 -6.49 8.52 4.51
CA TRP A 8 -6.66 7.39 5.41
C TRP A 8 -6.65 6.04 4.68
N ILE A 9 -7.27 5.94 3.50
CA ILE A 9 -7.26 4.71 2.72
C ILE A 9 -5.85 4.41 2.19
N ALA A 10 -5.14 5.42 1.68
CA ALA A 10 -3.75 5.27 1.22
C ALA A 10 -2.83 4.81 2.36
N LEU A 11 -3.00 5.39 3.56
CA LEU A 11 -2.26 4.99 4.76
C LEU A 11 -2.61 3.57 5.20
N GLY A 12 -3.90 3.19 5.17
CA GLY A 12 -4.32 1.83 5.50
C GLY A 12 -3.70 0.79 4.56
N LEU A 13 -3.70 1.06 3.26
CA LEU A 13 -3.08 0.19 2.26
C LEU A 13 -1.56 0.09 2.42
N SER A 14 -0.88 1.20 2.76
CA SER A 14 0.55 1.15 3.02
C SER A 14 0.89 0.35 4.28
N LEU A 15 0.05 0.42 5.31
CA LEU A 15 0.20 -0.44 6.50
C LEU A 15 -0.01 -1.92 6.17
N VAL A 16 -0.98 -2.26 5.31
CA VAL A 16 -1.15 -3.64 4.83
C VAL A 16 0.08 -4.10 4.05
N PHE A 17 0.63 -3.27 3.17
CA PHE A 17 1.88 -3.56 2.47
C PHE A 17 3.03 -3.82 3.45
N VAL A 18 3.21 -2.96 4.45
CA VAL A 18 4.25 -3.13 5.48
C VAL A 18 4.03 -4.44 6.24
N GLY A 19 2.82 -4.72 6.70
CA GLY A 19 2.49 -5.95 7.42
C GLY A 19 2.79 -7.20 6.60
N LEU A 20 2.36 -7.23 5.34
CA LEU A 20 2.64 -8.35 4.42
C LEU A 20 4.12 -8.46 4.08
N GLY A 21 4.81 -7.34 3.87
CA GLY A 21 6.23 -7.31 3.59
C GLY A 21 7.05 -7.84 4.77
N LEU A 22 6.78 -7.36 5.97
CA LEU A 22 7.41 -7.84 7.20
C LEU A 22 7.12 -9.32 7.44
N THR A 23 5.87 -9.76 7.23
CA THR A 23 5.49 -11.17 7.33
C THR A 23 6.27 -12.01 6.32
N GLY A 24 6.37 -11.56 5.07
CA GLY A 24 7.12 -12.27 4.04
C GLY A 24 8.61 -12.37 4.35
N VAL A 25 9.23 -11.31 4.91
CA VAL A 25 10.66 -11.30 5.26
C VAL A 25 10.93 -12.16 6.50
N PHE A 26 10.18 -11.97 7.59
CA PHE A 26 10.46 -12.63 8.86
C PHE A 26 9.90 -14.05 8.96
N ALA A 27 8.81 -14.35 8.27
CA ALA A 27 8.19 -15.68 8.28
C ALA A 27 8.59 -16.51 7.05
N TRP A 28 9.62 -16.10 6.29
CA TRP A 28 10.03 -16.77 5.04
C TRP A 28 10.27 -18.27 5.23
N ASP A 29 11.05 -18.65 6.25
CA ASP A 29 11.39 -20.05 6.53
C ASP A 29 10.17 -20.86 6.99
N SER A 30 9.25 -20.24 7.73
CA SER A 30 8.02 -20.88 8.21
C SER A 30 6.91 -20.99 7.15
N LEU A 31 6.84 -20.03 6.22
CA LEU A 31 5.86 -20.01 5.12
C LEU A 31 6.29 -20.95 3.98
N GLY A 32 7.60 -21.16 3.83
CA GLY A 32 8.18 -21.80 2.67
C GLY A 32 8.25 -20.85 1.46
N PRO A 33 9.18 -21.11 0.53
CA PRO A 33 9.51 -20.18 -0.56
C PRO A 33 8.37 -19.95 -1.55
N GLU A 34 7.50 -20.94 -1.76
CA GLU A 34 6.32 -20.83 -2.62
C GLU A 34 5.29 -19.84 -2.05
N MET A 35 4.94 -19.99 -0.78
CA MET A 35 3.93 -19.15 -0.14
C MET A 35 4.44 -17.72 0.07
N ALA A 36 5.70 -17.57 0.49
CA ALA A 36 6.31 -16.25 0.65
C ALA A 36 6.32 -15.46 -0.68
N LYS A 37 6.70 -16.10 -1.79
CA LYS A 37 6.61 -15.47 -3.13
C LYS A 37 5.19 -15.04 -3.47
N ARG A 38 4.18 -15.88 -3.22
CA ARG A 38 2.77 -15.52 -3.47
C ARG A 38 2.33 -14.34 -2.61
N LEU A 39 2.72 -14.31 -1.34
CA LEU A 39 2.44 -13.20 -0.42
C LEU A 39 2.98 -11.87 -0.96
N PHE A 40 4.20 -11.86 -1.50
CA PHE A 40 4.79 -10.67 -2.12
C PHE A 40 4.10 -10.29 -3.43
N PHE A 41 3.98 -11.23 -4.38
CA PHE A 41 3.46 -10.94 -5.72
C PHE A 41 1.97 -10.60 -5.77
N TRP A 42 1.16 -11.25 -4.93
CA TRP A 42 -0.30 -11.09 -4.94
C TRP A 42 -0.83 -10.26 -3.77
N GLY A 43 -0.04 -10.08 -2.71
CA GLY A 43 -0.42 -9.28 -1.55
C GLY A 43 0.34 -7.95 -1.50
N ALA A 44 1.62 -8.02 -1.17
CA ALA A 44 2.43 -6.84 -0.88
C ALA A 44 2.57 -5.90 -2.10
N ILE A 45 2.95 -6.42 -3.27
CA ILE A 45 3.17 -5.60 -4.48
C ILE A 45 1.88 -4.89 -4.93
N PRO A 46 0.71 -5.56 -5.04
CA PRO A 46 -0.54 -4.88 -5.38
C PRO A 46 -0.95 -3.83 -4.33
N ALA A 47 -0.79 -4.14 -3.03
CA ALA A 47 -1.08 -3.18 -1.96
C ALA A 47 -0.20 -1.92 -2.06
N LEU A 48 1.10 -2.10 -2.34
CA LEU A 48 2.02 -0.99 -2.59
C LEU A 48 1.58 -0.17 -3.81
N GLY A 49 1.30 -0.84 -4.93
CA GLY A 49 0.87 -0.18 -6.17
C GLY A 49 -0.40 0.66 -5.97
N LEU A 50 -1.42 0.11 -5.31
CA LEU A 50 -2.65 0.84 -4.99
C LEU A 50 -2.40 2.02 -4.04
N SER A 51 -1.56 1.83 -3.02
CA SER A 51 -1.22 2.92 -2.08
C SER A 51 -0.52 4.09 -2.78
N LEU A 52 0.39 3.80 -3.73
CA LEU A 52 1.09 4.80 -4.52
C LEU A 52 0.16 5.52 -5.48
N LEU A 53 -0.74 4.79 -6.16
CA LEU A 53 -1.74 5.40 -7.03
C LEU A 53 -2.66 6.35 -6.27
N LEU A 54 -3.13 5.95 -5.09
CA LEU A 54 -3.94 6.81 -4.24
C LEU A 54 -3.16 8.04 -3.77
N ALA A 55 -1.89 7.89 -3.39
CA ALA A 55 -1.04 9.01 -3.01
C ALA A 55 -0.84 10.00 -4.16
N LEU A 56 -0.65 9.52 -5.39
CA LEU A 56 -0.55 10.36 -6.59
C LEU A 56 -1.85 11.13 -6.86
N VAL A 57 -3.01 10.45 -6.81
CA VAL A 57 -4.31 11.10 -6.96
C VAL A 57 -4.49 12.19 -5.90
N LEU A 58 -4.10 11.90 -4.66
CA LEU A 58 -4.19 12.85 -3.54
C LEU A 58 -3.30 14.08 -3.74
N LEU A 59 -2.06 13.87 -4.22
CA LEU A 59 -1.13 14.94 -4.62
C LEU A 59 -1.74 15.84 -5.69
N VAL A 60 -2.30 15.24 -6.76
CA VAL A 60 -2.93 15.97 -7.86
C VAL A 60 -4.12 16.79 -7.34
N VAL A 61 -5.05 16.16 -6.64
CA VAL A 61 -6.25 16.84 -6.10
C VAL A 61 -5.86 17.97 -5.14
N SER A 62 -4.87 17.74 -4.28
CA SER A 62 -4.41 18.77 -3.33
C SER A 62 -3.73 19.94 -4.04
N ALA A 63 -2.96 19.69 -5.10
CA ALA A 63 -2.33 20.73 -5.90
C ALA A 63 -3.34 21.63 -6.61
N PHE A 64 -4.48 21.08 -7.05
CA PHE A 64 -5.58 21.88 -7.61
C PHE A 64 -6.37 22.64 -6.54
N GLN A 65 -6.59 22.05 -5.36
CA GLN A 65 -7.25 22.74 -4.25
C GLN A 65 -6.42 23.87 -3.65
N ALA A 66 -5.09 23.78 -3.69
CA ALA A 66 -4.20 24.82 -3.16
C ALA A 66 -4.15 26.10 -4.02
N LYS A 67 -4.69 26.06 -5.25
CA LYS A 67 -4.68 27.19 -6.20
C LYS A 67 -6.00 27.96 -6.29
N GLY A 68 -7.09 27.42 -5.72
CA GLY A 68 -8.41 28.06 -5.67
C GLY A 68 -8.69 28.59 -4.27
#